data_AF-A0A2E4NWP4-F1
#
_entry.id   AF-A0A2E4NWP4-F1
#
_cell.length_a   1.000
_cell.length_b   1.000
_cell.length_c   1.000
_cell.angle_alpha   90.00
_cell.angle_beta   90.00
_cell.angle_gamma   90.00
#
_symmetry.space_group_name_H-M   'P 1'
#
loop_
_entity.id
_entity.type
_entity.pdbx_description
1 polymer ?
#
loop_
_entity_poly.entity_id
_entity_poly.type
_entity_poly.pdbx_seq_one_letter_code
_entity_poly.pdbx_strand_id
1 'polypeptide(L)'
;EQSRSNPALGGAVMSQVFSLQRPGDGDNVYGSVVSDGSASIVALDAVNEGEVNRDGGEFRQLRGFLASLEGQREYQAYQQFLRESAEIERP
;
A
#
# COMPACT_ATOMS: atom_id res chain seq x y z
N GLU A 1 -4.74 -16.56 -11.11
CA GLU A 1 -3.98 -15.56 -10.36
C GLU A 1 -4.21 -15.75 -8.87
N GLN A 2 -3.19 -15.55 -8.04
CA GLN A 2 -3.27 -15.75 -6.59
C GLN A 2 -3.30 -14.40 -5.88
N SER A 3 -4.27 -14.19 -4.98
CA SER A 3 -4.39 -12.95 -4.21
C SER A 3 -3.20 -12.76 -3.26
N ARG A 4 -2.84 -11.50 -2.99
CA ARG A 4 -1.78 -11.13 -2.01
C ARG A 4 -2.13 -11.55 -0.58
N SER A 5 -3.40 -11.81 -0.31
CA SER A 5 -3.87 -12.37 0.95
C SER A 5 -4.65 -13.67 0.70
N ASN A 6 -4.36 -14.68 1.51
CA ASN A 6 -5.13 -15.91 1.53
C ASN A 6 -5.42 -16.30 2.99
N PRO A 7 -6.68 -16.11 3.45
CA PRO A 7 -7.07 -16.43 4.83
C PRO A 7 -6.84 -17.90 5.20
N ALA A 8 -6.87 -18.81 4.23
CA ALA A 8 -6.74 -20.25 4.47
C ALA A 8 -5.29 -20.69 4.75
N LEU A 9 -4.28 -19.93 4.32
CA LEU A 9 -2.87 -20.29 4.48
C LEU A 9 -2.27 -19.80 5.81
N GLY A 10 -3.01 -18.96 6.56
CA GLY A 10 -2.55 -18.39 7.82
C GLY A 10 -1.47 -17.31 7.65
N GLY A 11 -1.40 -16.40 8.62
CA GLY A 11 -0.52 -15.23 8.55
C GLY A 11 0.98 -15.57 8.52
N ALA A 12 1.40 -16.59 9.27
CA ALA A 12 2.81 -16.99 9.35
C ALA A 12 3.34 -17.53 8.01
N VAL A 13 2.54 -18.34 7.30
CA VAL A 13 2.91 -18.84 5.96
C VAL A 13 2.98 -17.69 4.95
N MET A 14 2.01 -16.77 4.99
CA MET A 14 2.05 -15.59 4.09
C MET A 14 3.25 -14.69 4.37
N SER A 15 3.58 -14.44 5.64
CA SER A 15 4.78 -13.68 5.98
C SER A 15 6.06 -14.36 5.47
N GLN A 16 6.13 -15.69 5.53
CA GLN A 16 7.29 -16.43 5.02
C GLN A 16 7.38 -16.36 3.49
N VAL A 17 6.27 -16.53 2.77
CA VAL A 17 6.26 -16.42 1.30
C VAL A 17 6.85 -15.08 0.84
N PHE A 18 6.52 -13.98 1.51
CA PHE A 18 7.02 -12.64 1.17
C PHE A 18 8.43 -12.33 1.69
N SER A 19 9.00 -13.14 2.57
CA SER A 19 10.39 -12.99 3.04
C SER A 19 11.40 -13.77 2.20
N LEU A 20 10.93 -14.75 1.42
CA LEU A 20 11.78 -15.53 0.52
C LEU A 20 12.37 -14.67 -0.60
N GLN A 21 13.56 -15.03 -1.03
CA GLN A 21 14.19 -14.42 -2.20
C GLN A 21 13.29 -14.64 -3.43
N ARG A 22 13.25 -13.65 -4.33
CA ARG A 22 12.57 -13.81 -5.61
C ARG A 22 13.23 -14.98 -6.38
N PRO A 23 12.46 -15.97 -6.85
CA PRO A 23 13.02 -17.07 -7.63
C PRO A 23 13.61 -16.57 -8.96
N GLY A 24 14.68 -17.22 -9.41
CA GLY A 24 15.24 -17.02 -10.74
C GLY A 24 14.41 -17.75 -11.81
N ASP A 25 14.73 -17.53 -13.09
CA ASP A 25 14.02 -18.19 -14.19
C ASP A 25 14.15 -19.72 -14.11
N GLY A 26 13.05 -20.38 -13.74
CA GLY A 26 12.94 -21.84 -13.66
C GLY A 26 13.39 -22.49 -12.35
N ASP A 27 13.76 -21.69 -11.35
CA ASP A 27 14.17 -22.18 -10.03
C ASP A 27 13.07 -21.95 -8.98
N ASN A 28 12.94 -22.87 -8.03
CA ASN A 28 12.08 -22.71 -6.86
C ASN A 28 12.88 -22.22 -5.66
N VAL A 29 12.30 -21.30 -4.88
CA VAL A 29 12.86 -20.90 -3.58
C VAL A 29 12.03 -21.54 -2.47
N TYR A 30 12.72 -22.20 -1.54
CA TYR A 30 12.06 -22.94 -0.46
C TYR A 30 12.21 -22.23 0.87
N GLY A 31 11.16 -22.32 1.68
CA GLY A 31 11.14 -21.87 3.07
C GLY A 31 10.41 -22.88 3.95
N SER A 32 10.54 -22.70 5.26
CA SER A 32 9.80 -23.50 6.23
C SER A 32 9.18 -22.59 7.27
N VAL A 33 7.95 -22.87 7.65
CA VAL A 33 7.28 -22.24 8.79
C VAL A 33 6.98 -23.32 9.82
N VAL A 34 7.45 -23.11 11.04
CA VAL A 34 7.12 -23.95 12.18
C VAL A 34 6.24 -23.12 13.11
N SER A 35 5.08 -23.65 13.46
CA SER A 35 4.18 -23.09 14.46
C SER A 35 3.80 -24.18 15.47
N ASP A 36 3.20 -23.78 16.60
CA ASP A 36 2.87 -24.68 17.69
C ASP A 36 2.00 -25.87 17.21
N GLY A 37 2.66 -27.02 17.02
CA GLY A 37 2.03 -28.28 16.59
C GLY A 37 2.00 -28.54 15.07
N SER A 38 2.58 -27.69 14.23
CA SER A 38 2.61 -27.91 12.77
C SER A 38 3.87 -27.37 12.09
N ALA A 39 4.28 -28.04 11.01
CA ALA A 39 5.38 -27.62 10.17
C ALA A 39 4.93 -27.60 8.71
N SER A 40 5.20 -26.50 8.02
CA SER A 40 4.83 -26.28 6.62
C SER A 40 6.06 -25.97 5.80
N ILE A 41 6.23 -26.66 4.67
CA ILE A 41 7.24 -26.31 3.66
C ILE A 41 6.57 -25.42 2.62
N VAL A 42 7.24 -24.31 2.29
CA VAL A 42 6.81 -23.34 1.30
C VAL A 42 7.71 -23.48 0.09
N ALA A 43 7.12 -23.67 -1.09
CA ALA A 43 7.80 -23.60 -2.37
C ALA A 43 7.29 -22.37 -3.13
N LEU A 44 8.16 -21.40 -3.38
CA LEU A 44 7.87 -20.22 -4.16
C LEU A 44 8.40 -20.43 -5.58
N ASP A 45 7.48 -20.57 -6.52
CA ASP A 45 7.73 -20.80 -7.95
C ASP A 45 7.95 -19.49 -8.70
N ALA A 46 7.08 -18.52 -8.48
CA ALA A 46 7.15 -17.23 -9.16
C ALA A 46 6.63 -16.09 -8.29
N VAL A 47 7.15 -14.88 -8.55
CA VAL A 47 6.63 -13.64 -8.01
C VAL A 47 6.12 -12.79 -9.16
N ASN A 48 4.81 -12.59 -9.22
CA ASN A 48 4.18 -11.76 -10.24
C ASN A 48 4.32 -10.28 -9.88
N GLU A 49 4.62 -9.46 -10.88
CA GLU A 49 4.55 -8.01 -10.71
C GLU A 49 3.09 -7.58 -10.67
N GLY A 50 2.77 -6.72 -9.71
CA GLY A 50 1.45 -6.10 -9.67
C GLY A 50 1.37 -5.04 -10.76
N GLU A 51 0.39 -5.14 -11.62
CA GLU A 51 0.13 -4.09 -12.61
C GLU A 51 -0.49 -2.87 -11.91
N VAL A 52 0.16 -1.71 -12.04
CA VAL A 52 -0.40 -0.46 -11.50
C VAL A 52 -1.34 0.13 -12.53
N ASN A 53 -2.64 -0.06 -12.32
CA ASN A 53 -3.66 0.57 -13.16
C ASN A 53 -3.79 2.07 -12.84
N ARG A 54 -2.99 2.90 -13.51
CA ARG A 54 -3.02 4.36 -13.39
C ARG A 54 -4.32 4.99 -13.92
N ASP A 55 -5.02 4.27 -14.80
CA ASP A 55 -6.34 4.64 -15.30
C ASP A 55 -7.47 4.00 -14.47
N GLY A 56 -7.12 3.36 -13.36
CA GLY A 56 -8.07 2.76 -12.42
C GLY A 56 -8.85 3.82 -11.64
N GLY A 57 -10.06 3.46 -11.21
CA GLY A 57 -10.88 4.33 -10.35
C GLY A 57 -10.16 4.71 -9.05
N GLU A 58 -9.43 3.76 -8.46
CA GLU A 58 -8.67 3.93 -7.22
C GLU A 58 -7.55 4.97 -7.37
N PHE A 59 -6.80 4.92 -8.49
CA PHE A 59 -5.74 5.89 -8.76
C PHE A 59 -6.28 7.30 -8.95
N ARG A 60 -7.41 7.44 -9.67
CA ARG A 60 -8.11 8.73 -9.81
C ARG A 60 -8.61 9.25 -8.46
N GLN A 61 -9.15 8.39 -7.62
CA GLN A 61 -9.63 8.76 -6.29
C GLN A 61 -8.49 9.25 -5.40
N LEU A 62 -7.37 8.53 -5.38
CA LEU A 62 -6.17 8.95 -4.65
C LEU A 62 -5.66 10.31 -5.14
N ARG A 63 -5.58 10.51 -6.46
CA ARG A 63 -5.18 11.79 -7.05
C ARG A 63 -6.11 12.93 -6.64
N GLY A 64 -7.43 12.70 -6.66
CA GLY A 64 -8.42 13.68 -6.21
C GLY A 64 -8.29 14.03 -4.73
N PHE A 65 -8.03 13.03 -3.88
CA PHE A 65 -7.76 13.23 -2.46
C PHE A 65 -6.52 14.09 -2.22
N LEU A 66 -5.41 13.80 -2.90
CA LEU A 66 -4.18 14.58 -2.80
C LEU A 66 -4.35 16.03 -3.27
N ALA A 67 -5.09 16.24 -4.37
CA ALA A 67 -5.42 17.58 -4.85
C ALA A 67 -6.30 18.36 -3.85
N SER A 68 -7.24 17.68 -3.18
CA SER A 68 -8.07 18.28 -2.13
C SER A 68 -7.23 18.74 -0.93
N LEU A 69 -6.27 17.92 -0.48
CA LEU A 69 -5.35 18.27 0.61
C LEU A 69 -4.52 19.52 0.27
N GLU A 70 -4.01 19.60 -0.96
CA GLU A 70 -3.23 20.75 -1.41
C GLU A 70 -4.09 22.02 -1.45
N GLY A 71 -5.30 21.94 -2.03
CA GLY A 71 -6.23 23.06 -2.08
C GLY A 71 -6.66 23.56 -0.70
N GLN A 72 -6.85 22.66 0.27
CA GLN A 72 -7.16 23.04 1.66
C GLN A 72 -6.04 23.84 2.30
N ARG A 73 -4.77 23.41 2.12
CA ARG A 73 -3.60 24.12 2.65
C ARG A 73 -3.48 25.51 2.03
N GLU A 74 -3.64 25.62 0.72
CA GLU A 74 -3.54 26.89 0.01
C GLU A 74 -4.66 27.86 0.39
N TYR A 75 -5.90 27.36 0.53
CA TYR A 75 -7.03 28.16 0.96
C TYR A 75 -6.86 28.70 2.39
N GLN A 76 -6.35 27.88 3.31
CA GLN A 76 -6.05 28.31 4.68
C GLN A 76 -4.96 29.39 4.70
N ALA A 77 -3.88 29.21 3.92
CA ALA A 77 -2.81 30.19 3.82
C ALA A 77 -3.32 31.52 3.24
N TYR A 78 -4.17 31.46 2.21
CA TYR A 78 -4.77 32.64 1.61
C TYR A 78 -5.72 33.39 2.55
N GLN A 79 -6.56 32.67 3.30
CA GLN A 79 -7.41 33.29 4.32
C GLN A 79 -6.60 33.94 5.44
N GLN A 80 -5.49 33.32 5.86
CA GLN A 80 -4.61 33.88 6.87
C GLN A 80 -3.93 35.17 6.35
N PHE A 81 -3.41 35.16 5.12
CA PHE A 81 -2.87 36.35 4.47
C PHE A 81 -3.89 37.49 4.41
N LEU A 82 -5.12 37.20 3.95
CA LEU A 82 -6.18 38.21 3.89
C LEU A 82 -6.49 38.79 5.27
N ARG A 83 -6.57 37.95 6.30
CA ARG A 83 -6.81 38.38 7.67
C ARG A 83 -5.69 39.27 8.20
N GLU A 84 -4.43 38.94 7.94
CA GLU A 84 -3.26 39.73 8.36
C GLU A 84 -3.19 41.07 7.63
N SER A 85 -3.63 41.10 6.36
CA SER A 85 -3.65 42.32 5.54
C SER A 85 -4.87 43.22 5.80
N ALA A 86 -5.89 42.74 6.51
CA ALA A 86 -7.13 43.48 6.74
C ALA A 86 -7.15 44.12 8.13
N GLU A 87 -7.50 45.42 8.19
CA GLU A 87 -7.92 46.05 9.45
C GLU A 87 -9.33 45.55 9.81
N ILE A 88 -9.42 44.68 10.82
CA ILE A 88 -10.68 44.11 11.31
C ILE A 88 -11.07 44.83 12.60
N GLU A 89 -12.02 45.78 12.53
CA GLU A 89 -12.70 46.30 13.71
C GLU A 89 -13.69 45.27 14.25
N ARG A 90 -13.60 44.99 15.56
CA ARG A 90 -14.55 44.13 16.27
C ARG A 90 -15.50 45.04 17.07
N PRO A 91 -16.83 44.92 16.89
CA PRO A 91 -17.80 45.70 17.67
C PRO A 91 -17.81 45.29 19.15
#